data_AF-B4VV62-F1
#
_entry.id   AF-B4VV62-F1
#
_cell.length_a   1.000
_cell.length_b   1.000
_cell.length_c   1.000
_cell.angle_alpha   90.00
_cell.angle_beta   90.00
_cell.angle_gamma   90.00
#
_symmetry.space_group_name_H-M   'P 1'
#
loop_
_entity.id
_entity.type
_entity.pdbx_description
1 polymer ?
#
loop_
_entity_poly.entity_id
_entity_poly.type
_entity_poly.pdbx_seq_one_letter_code
_entity_poly.pdbx_strand_id
1 'polypeptide(L)'
;MQSPKIIGHSDQANTQTLADTEHELTDAEIVEFRSLEATVEKGLRAFWQIGQALRQIRDKRLYRQDYGTFEDYCLTRWEISRRSAYQLIEAASVVENVRHGAQIIPANERQARPLTALKPEQQQAAWAKAVSTAPRGKVTAAHVAQVAQEYRQQGARTAANPPHSSGSHSRTDGSSPPEAQTNYKSCWNCSHCSLEQLDDPQTFYCNQFGVLNFIEKDGNQRGAECELWVARWAKSDETQRTRILKRETFTLTLQLPTHLQPLLRDTAKAEGLVAVDWAAQVLEAAISANRSVPSEAILDVSEAARNEGNADSEPTQGHSEGTAAA
;
A
#
# COMPACT_ATOMS: atom_id res chain seq x y z
N MET A 1 -73.79 13.96 40.53
CA MET A 1 -72.81 14.68 39.69
C MET A 1 -71.97 13.66 38.96
N GLN A 2 -72.32 13.38 37.70
CA GLN A 2 -71.57 12.50 36.81
C GLN A 2 -71.03 13.39 35.68
N SER A 3 -69.70 13.45 35.56
CA SER A 3 -69.02 14.09 34.43
C SER A 3 -68.15 13.05 33.73
N PRO A 4 -68.04 13.10 32.39
CA PRO A 4 -67.57 11.99 31.58
C PRO A 4 -66.05 12.00 31.38
N LYS A 5 -65.54 10.79 31.16
CA LYS A 5 -64.14 10.45 30.87
C LYS A 5 -63.86 10.78 29.40
N ILE A 6 -63.11 11.85 29.14
CA ILE A 6 -62.52 12.11 27.81
C ILE A 6 -61.17 11.38 27.74
N ILE A 7 -61.13 10.29 26.97
CA ILE A 7 -59.90 9.58 26.63
C ILE A 7 -59.35 10.26 25.37
N GLY A 8 -58.34 11.11 25.53
CA GLY A 8 -57.52 11.61 24.43
C GLY A 8 -56.46 10.57 24.06
N HIS A 9 -56.81 9.64 23.17
CA HIS A 9 -55.85 8.81 22.44
C HIS A 9 -56.07 9.09 20.96
N SER A 10 -55.25 9.96 20.34
CA SER A 10 -54.91 9.90 18.91
C SER A 10 -54.05 11.09 18.49
N ASP A 11 -52.78 11.14 18.91
CA ASP A 11 -51.79 12.05 18.30
C ASP A 11 -50.41 11.40 18.06
N GLN A 12 -50.23 10.12 18.44
CA GLN A 12 -48.95 9.41 18.25
C GLN A 12 -48.87 8.60 16.95
N ALA A 13 -50.00 8.28 16.30
CA ALA A 13 -50.00 7.52 15.05
C ALA A 13 -49.68 8.39 13.81
N ASN A 14 -49.94 9.71 13.89
CA ASN A 14 -49.75 10.63 12.78
C ASN A 14 -48.28 11.08 12.63
N THR A 15 -47.54 11.13 13.74
CA THR A 15 -46.13 11.57 13.77
C THR A 15 -45.15 10.49 13.30
N GLN A 16 -45.48 9.21 13.48
CA GLN A 16 -44.67 8.09 12.99
C GLN A 16 -44.73 7.97 11.46
N THR A 17 -45.92 8.16 10.89
CA THR A 17 -46.19 8.04 9.44
C THR A 17 -45.52 9.15 8.61
N LEU A 18 -45.33 10.35 9.19
CA LEU A 18 -44.66 11.48 8.53
C LEU A 18 -43.13 11.34 8.49
N ALA A 19 -42.53 10.60 9.43
CA ALA A 19 -41.09 10.37 9.47
C ALA A 19 -40.64 9.24 8.52
N ASP A 20 -41.51 8.25 8.27
CA ASP A 20 -41.23 7.15 7.34
C ASP A 20 -41.25 7.62 5.86
N THR A 21 -42.02 8.68 5.53
CA THR A 21 -42.11 9.22 4.16
C THR A 21 -40.91 10.04 3.71
N GLU A 22 -40.03 10.51 4.61
CA GLU A 22 -38.81 11.24 4.21
C GLU A 22 -37.71 10.33 3.65
N HIS A 23 -37.81 9.00 3.89
CA HIS A 23 -36.81 8.03 3.46
C HIS A 23 -37.23 7.19 2.23
N GLU A 24 -38.47 7.33 1.76
CA GLU A 24 -38.97 6.61 0.60
C GLU A 24 -38.84 7.46 -0.66
N LEU A 25 -37.98 7.02 -1.59
CA LEU A 25 -37.82 7.65 -2.90
C LEU A 25 -39.14 7.56 -3.68
N THR A 26 -39.56 8.67 -4.26
CA THR A 26 -40.66 8.69 -5.24
C THR A 26 -40.32 7.86 -6.47
N ASP A 27 -41.33 7.43 -7.23
CA ASP A 27 -41.11 6.66 -8.47
C ASP A 27 -40.17 7.40 -9.45
N ALA A 28 -40.27 8.73 -9.53
CA ALA A 28 -39.39 9.56 -10.34
C ALA A 28 -37.94 9.51 -9.83
N GLU A 29 -37.72 9.63 -8.51
CA GLU A 29 -36.39 9.54 -7.89
C GLU A 29 -35.80 8.14 -8.01
N ILE A 30 -36.60 7.07 -7.94
CA ILE A 30 -36.13 5.69 -8.17
C ILE A 30 -35.63 5.52 -9.60
N VAL A 31 -36.36 6.06 -10.59
CA VAL A 31 -35.95 6.01 -12.00
C VAL A 31 -34.67 6.81 -12.22
N GLU A 32 -34.57 8.01 -11.64
CA GLU A 32 -33.37 8.84 -11.70
C GLU A 32 -32.17 8.15 -11.04
N PHE A 33 -32.35 7.62 -9.83
CA PHE A 33 -31.32 6.90 -9.10
C PHE A 33 -30.76 5.73 -9.92
N ARG A 34 -31.63 4.90 -10.52
CA ARG A 34 -31.21 3.80 -11.41
C ARG A 34 -30.44 4.28 -12.64
N SER A 35 -30.84 5.40 -13.23
CA SER A 35 -30.14 6.01 -14.38
C SER A 35 -28.74 6.49 -14.00
N LEU A 36 -28.61 7.11 -12.83
CA LEU A 36 -27.33 7.55 -12.27
C LEU A 36 -26.43 6.36 -11.93
N GLU A 37 -26.95 5.30 -11.30
CA GLU A 37 -26.20 4.07 -11.04
C GLU A 37 -25.67 3.43 -12.34
N ALA A 38 -26.51 3.36 -13.38
CA ALA A 38 -26.07 2.86 -14.69
C ALA A 38 -24.97 3.71 -15.31
N THR A 39 -25.00 5.04 -15.09
CA THR A 39 -23.95 5.96 -15.55
C THR A 39 -22.64 5.73 -14.79
N VAL A 40 -22.72 5.56 -13.47
CA VAL A 40 -21.58 5.23 -12.61
C VAL A 40 -20.99 3.88 -13.03
N GLU A 41 -21.80 2.86 -13.26
CA GLU A 41 -21.35 1.53 -13.67
C GLU A 41 -20.63 1.55 -15.03
N LYS A 42 -21.15 2.32 -16.01
CA LYS A 42 -20.49 2.54 -17.29
C LYS A 42 -19.15 3.26 -17.12
N GLY A 43 -19.11 4.33 -16.31
CA GLY A 43 -17.88 5.08 -16.03
C GLY A 43 -16.81 4.22 -15.34
N LEU A 44 -17.21 3.40 -14.37
CA LEU A 44 -16.30 2.48 -13.68
C LEU A 44 -15.70 1.43 -14.61
N ARG A 45 -16.40 1.03 -15.68
CA ARG A 45 -15.90 0.10 -16.71
C ARG A 45 -15.11 0.78 -17.84
N ALA A 46 -15.19 2.09 -17.99
CA ALA A 46 -14.55 2.83 -19.08
C ALA A 46 -13.01 2.66 -19.10
N PHE A 47 -12.39 2.43 -17.93
CA PHE A 47 -10.94 2.20 -17.84
C PHE A 47 -10.46 1.06 -18.74
N TRP A 48 -11.24 0.00 -18.91
CA TRP A 48 -10.88 -1.15 -19.72
C TRP A 48 -10.80 -0.76 -21.20
N GLN A 49 -11.79 -0.01 -21.69
CA GLN A 49 -11.80 0.50 -23.07
C GLN A 49 -10.66 1.49 -23.30
N ILE A 50 -10.41 2.38 -22.33
CA ILE A 50 -9.29 3.33 -22.38
C ILE A 50 -7.96 2.58 -22.44
N GLY A 51 -7.74 1.62 -21.54
CA GLY A 51 -6.51 0.82 -21.50
C GLY A 51 -6.30 0.02 -22.80
N GLN A 52 -7.36 -0.55 -23.37
CA GLN A 52 -7.29 -1.25 -24.67
C GLN A 52 -6.93 -0.29 -25.81
N ALA A 53 -7.53 0.91 -25.85
CA ALA A 53 -7.22 1.93 -26.86
C ALA A 53 -5.77 2.42 -26.73
N LEU A 54 -5.34 2.75 -25.51
CA LEU A 54 -3.96 3.16 -25.22
C LEU A 54 -2.95 2.08 -25.64
N ARG A 55 -3.24 0.81 -25.37
CA ARG A 55 -2.42 -0.32 -25.82
C ARG A 55 -2.32 -0.36 -27.35
N GLN A 56 -3.45 -0.26 -28.07
CA GLN A 56 -3.43 -0.25 -29.53
C GLN A 56 -2.66 0.94 -30.12
N ILE A 57 -2.82 2.13 -29.55
CA ILE A 57 -2.10 3.34 -29.96
C ILE A 57 -0.59 3.16 -29.76
N ARG A 58 -0.18 2.62 -28.61
CA ARG A 58 1.22 2.33 -28.27
C ARG A 58 1.81 1.29 -29.22
N ASP A 59 1.18 0.13 -29.33
CA ASP A 59 1.73 -1.04 -30.03
C ASP A 59 1.80 -0.80 -31.55
N LYS A 60 0.82 -0.09 -32.12
CA LYS A 60 0.83 0.33 -33.54
C LYS A 60 1.60 1.64 -33.78
N ARG A 61 2.15 2.24 -32.72
CA ARG A 61 2.86 3.54 -32.74
C ARG A 61 2.06 4.66 -33.42
N LEU A 62 0.74 4.73 -33.22
CA LEU A 62 -0.14 5.69 -33.88
C LEU A 62 0.10 7.14 -33.43
N TYR A 63 0.77 7.33 -32.29
CA TYR A 63 1.16 8.64 -31.77
C TYR A 63 2.31 9.30 -32.54
N ARG A 64 3.05 8.55 -33.37
CA ARG A 64 4.31 8.98 -34.01
C ARG A 64 4.17 10.15 -35.00
N GLN A 65 2.95 10.51 -35.38
CA GLN A 65 2.71 11.62 -36.30
C GLN A 65 3.05 12.96 -35.64
N ASP A 66 2.64 13.15 -34.39
CA ASP A 66 2.73 14.43 -33.69
C ASP A 66 3.59 14.36 -32.41
N TYR A 67 3.94 13.15 -31.94
CA TYR A 67 4.63 12.93 -30.65
C TYR A 67 5.84 12.01 -30.80
N GLY A 68 6.93 12.33 -30.10
CA GLY A 68 8.19 11.56 -30.15
C GLY A 68 8.10 10.22 -29.43
N THR A 69 7.36 10.16 -28.33
CA THR A 69 7.17 8.96 -27.50
C THR A 69 5.71 8.77 -27.13
N PHE A 70 5.35 7.55 -26.74
CA PHE A 70 3.99 7.25 -26.29
C PHE A 70 3.68 7.99 -24.99
N GLU A 71 4.68 8.13 -24.12
CA GLU A 71 4.60 8.82 -22.85
C GLU A 71 4.32 10.32 -23.03
N ASP A 72 5.01 10.96 -23.97
CA ASP A 72 4.77 12.35 -24.33
C ASP A 72 3.36 12.54 -24.89
N TYR A 73 2.90 11.63 -25.75
CA TYR A 73 1.51 11.60 -26.20
C TYR A 73 0.50 11.52 -25.04
N CYS A 74 0.70 10.58 -24.10
CA CYS A 74 -0.21 10.42 -22.95
C CYS A 74 -0.23 11.65 -22.05
N LEU A 75 0.94 12.23 -21.80
CA LEU A 75 1.05 13.40 -20.93
C LEU A 75 0.47 14.65 -21.60
N THR A 76 0.87 14.92 -22.83
CA THR A 76 0.52 16.17 -23.52
C THR A 76 -0.92 16.17 -24.04
N ARG A 77 -1.45 15.04 -24.53
CA ARG A 77 -2.81 14.99 -25.10
C ARG A 77 -3.90 14.74 -24.06
N TRP A 78 -3.59 13.94 -23.03
CA TRP A 78 -4.56 13.41 -22.08
C TRP A 78 -4.28 13.77 -20.63
N GLU A 79 -3.15 14.42 -20.33
CA GLU A 79 -2.72 14.72 -18.96
C GLU A 79 -2.56 13.45 -18.08
N ILE A 80 -2.28 12.32 -18.73
CA ILE A 80 -2.10 11.03 -18.07
C ILE A 80 -0.61 10.77 -17.91
N SER A 81 -0.16 10.62 -16.66
CA SER A 81 1.23 10.23 -16.38
C SER A 81 1.57 8.89 -17.05
N ARG A 82 2.85 8.71 -17.43
CA ARG A 82 3.37 7.43 -17.93
C ARG A 82 2.87 6.26 -17.07
N ARG A 83 3.10 6.33 -15.75
CA ARG A 83 2.71 5.27 -14.81
C ARG A 83 1.21 4.96 -14.90
N SER A 84 0.35 5.97 -14.93
CA SER A 84 -1.10 5.80 -15.03
C SER A 84 -1.50 5.16 -16.37
N ALA A 85 -0.89 5.58 -17.48
CA ALA A 85 -1.17 5.02 -18.80
C ALA A 85 -0.84 3.52 -18.87
N TYR A 86 0.35 3.13 -18.40
CA TYR A 86 0.73 1.71 -18.34
C TYR A 86 -0.14 0.92 -17.35
N GLN A 87 -0.52 1.49 -16.20
CA GLN A 87 -1.45 0.84 -15.27
C GLN A 87 -2.81 0.54 -15.91
N LEU A 88 -3.36 1.47 -16.70
CA LEU A 88 -4.61 1.25 -17.45
C LEU A 88 -4.44 0.13 -18.48
N ILE A 89 -3.32 0.09 -19.21
CA ILE A 89 -3.01 -0.96 -20.19
C ILE A 89 -2.90 -2.34 -19.52
N GLU A 90 -2.17 -2.45 -18.41
CA GLU A 90 -1.99 -3.70 -17.68
C GLU A 90 -3.30 -4.18 -17.06
N ALA A 91 -4.06 -3.28 -16.43
CA ALA A 91 -5.37 -3.60 -15.86
C ALA A 91 -6.37 -4.06 -16.94
N ALA A 92 -6.37 -3.43 -18.12
CA ALA A 92 -7.20 -3.86 -19.23
C ALA A 92 -6.83 -5.26 -19.74
N SER A 93 -5.53 -5.57 -19.79
CA SER A 93 -5.03 -6.88 -20.19
C SER A 93 -5.42 -7.97 -19.18
N VAL A 94 -5.40 -7.67 -17.88
CA VAL A 94 -5.94 -8.54 -16.83
C VAL A 94 -7.42 -8.81 -17.08
N VAL A 95 -8.24 -7.77 -17.27
CA VAL A 95 -9.69 -7.92 -17.51
C VAL A 95 -9.97 -8.82 -18.71
N GLU A 96 -9.26 -8.65 -19.81
CA GLU A 96 -9.38 -9.53 -20.99
C GLU A 96 -9.05 -10.99 -20.64
N ASN A 97 -7.99 -11.21 -19.88
CA ASN A 97 -7.57 -12.54 -19.48
C ASN A 97 -8.58 -13.24 -18.53
N VAL A 98 -9.14 -12.54 -17.53
CA VAL A 98 -10.15 -13.14 -16.63
C VAL A 98 -11.53 -13.27 -17.27
N ARG A 99 -11.86 -12.45 -18.28
CA ARG A 99 -13.16 -12.51 -18.97
C ARG A 99 -13.41 -13.86 -19.65
N HIS A 100 -12.37 -14.57 -20.08
CA HIS A 100 -12.51 -15.86 -20.77
C HIS A 100 -12.95 -17.03 -19.86
N GLY A 101 -12.95 -16.86 -18.53
CA GLY A 101 -13.32 -17.92 -17.59
C GLY A 101 -14.24 -17.51 -16.44
N ALA A 102 -14.64 -16.23 -16.34
CA ALA A 102 -15.41 -15.71 -15.21
C ALA A 102 -16.73 -15.05 -15.64
N GLN A 103 -17.80 -15.38 -14.92
CA GLN A 103 -19.11 -14.73 -15.07
C GLN A 103 -19.11 -13.31 -14.49
N ILE A 104 -18.26 -13.04 -13.49
CA ILE A 104 -18.06 -11.73 -12.88
C ILE A 104 -16.69 -11.21 -13.32
N ILE A 105 -16.66 -10.04 -13.95
CA ILE A 105 -15.43 -9.35 -14.35
C ILE A 105 -15.08 -8.23 -13.36
N PRO A 106 -13.80 -7.80 -13.28
CA PRO A 106 -13.43 -6.65 -12.49
C PRO A 106 -14.25 -5.42 -12.89
N ALA A 107 -14.92 -4.81 -11.92
CA ALA A 107 -15.79 -3.66 -12.12
C ALA A 107 -15.01 -2.35 -12.27
N ASN A 108 -13.77 -2.29 -11.78
CA ASN A 108 -12.90 -1.12 -11.87
C ASN A 108 -11.42 -1.50 -11.88
N GLU A 109 -10.57 -0.54 -12.25
CA GLU A 109 -9.12 -0.69 -12.35
C GLU A 109 -8.49 -1.19 -11.04
N ARG A 110 -8.99 -0.72 -9.89
CA ARG A 110 -8.44 -1.06 -8.57
C ARG A 110 -8.59 -2.54 -8.23
N GLN A 111 -9.63 -3.20 -8.75
CA GLN A 111 -9.81 -4.65 -8.59
C GLN A 111 -8.89 -5.45 -9.51
N ALA A 112 -8.61 -4.95 -10.72
CA ALA A 112 -7.75 -5.65 -11.68
C ALA A 112 -6.25 -5.46 -11.35
N ARG A 113 -5.86 -4.29 -10.84
CA ARG A 113 -4.47 -3.90 -10.56
C ARG A 113 -3.68 -4.93 -9.74
N PRO A 114 -4.19 -5.52 -8.64
CA PRO A 114 -3.40 -6.46 -7.85
C PRO A 114 -3.00 -7.73 -8.60
N LEU A 115 -3.76 -8.10 -9.65
CA LEU A 115 -3.52 -9.29 -10.45
C LEU A 115 -2.42 -9.08 -11.50
N THR A 116 -2.04 -7.85 -11.84
CA THR A 116 -1.02 -7.58 -12.87
C THR A 116 0.35 -8.15 -12.52
N ALA A 117 0.62 -8.36 -11.23
CA ALA A 117 1.86 -8.97 -10.73
C ALA A 117 1.87 -10.51 -10.81
N LEU A 118 0.79 -11.15 -11.28
CA LEU A 118 0.66 -12.59 -11.42
C LEU A 118 0.84 -13.02 -12.88
N LYS A 119 1.27 -14.28 -13.09
CA LYS A 119 1.26 -14.90 -14.43
C LYS A 119 -0.17 -15.03 -14.96
N PRO A 120 -0.40 -15.01 -16.29
CA PRO A 120 -1.75 -15.06 -16.86
C PRO A 120 -2.64 -16.20 -16.33
N GLU A 121 -2.10 -17.41 -16.20
CA GLU A 121 -2.82 -18.56 -15.64
C GLU A 121 -3.22 -18.33 -14.17
N GLN A 122 -2.33 -17.73 -13.39
CA GLN A 122 -2.57 -17.42 -11.97
C GLN A 122 -3.56 -16.28 -11.79
N GLN A 123 -3.64 -15.32 -12.73
CA GLN A 123 -4.63 -14.24 -12.69
C GLN A 123 -6.06 -14.79 -12.72
N GLN A 124 -6.31 -15.77 -13.61
CA GLN A 124 -7.62 -16.42 -13.73
C GLN A 124 -7.99 -17.16 -12.45
N ALA A 125 -7.07 -17.98 -11.93
CA ALA A 125 -7.28 -18.74 -10.71
C ALA A 125 -7.46 -17.83 -9.47
N ALA A 126 -6.62 -16.79 -9.34
CA ALA A 126 -6.70 -15.83 -8.24
C ALA A 126 -8.00 -15.03 -8.27
N TRP A 127 -8.46 -14.63 -9.46
CA TRP A 127 -9.75 -13.95 -9.60
C TRP A 127 -10.92 -14.86 -9.26
N ALA A 128 -10.94 -16.10 -9.79
CA ALA A 128 -11.97 -17.07 -9.45
C ALA A 128 -12.03 -17.32 -7.93
N LYS A 129 -10.87 -17.45 -7.28
CA LYS A 129 -10.79 -17.55 -5.82
C LYS A 129 -11.34 -16.30 -5.15
N ALA A 130 -10.94 -15.09 -5.57
CA ALA A 130 -11.42 -13.84 -4.99
C ALA A 130 -12.94 -13.65 -5.13
N VAL A 131 -13.53 -14.12 -6.23
CA VAL A 131 -14.99 -14.14 -6.42
C VAL A 131 -15.65 -15.13 -5.47
N SER A 132 -15.10 -16.34 -5.33
CA SER A 132 -15.68 -17.38 -4.45
C SER A 132 -15.56 -17.06 -2.95
N THR A 133 -14.51 -16.34 -2.53
CA THR A 133 -14.23 -16.01 -1.13
C THR A 133 -14.64 -14.58 -0.76
N ALA A 134 -15.40 -13.91 -1.62
CA ALA A 134 -15.73 -12.50 -1.48
C ALA A 134 -16.46 -12.22 -0.14
N PRO A 135 -15.93 -11.33 0.72
CA PRO A 135 -16.58 -11.01 1.98
C PRO A 135 -17.94 -10.35 1.70
N ARG A 136 -19.01 -10.91 2.28
CA ARG A 136 -20.39 -10.43 2.08
C ARG A 136 -20.84 -10.43 0.61
N GLY A 137 -20.25 -11.30 -0.23
CA GLY A 137 -20.58 -11.41 -1.65
C GLY A 137 -20.08 -10.24 -2.51
N LYS A 138 -19.29 -9.31 -1.97
CA LYS A 138 -18.74 -8.17 -2.71
C LYS A 138 -17.23 -8.33 -2.93
N VAL A 139 -16.82 -8.37 -4.19
CA VAL A 139 -15.41 -8.44 -4.57
C VAL A 139 -14.78 -7.06 -4.39
N THR A 140 -14.04 -6.85 -3.31
CA THR A 140 -13.34 -5.58 -3.04
C THR A 140 -11.90 -5.61 -3.54
N ALA A 141 -11.33 -4.45 -3.89
CA ALA A 141 -9.93 -4.36 -4.31
C ALA A 141 -8.95 -4.88 -3.24
N ALA A 142 -9.22 -4.62 -1.96
CA ALA A 142 -8.42 -5.11 -0.85
C ALA A 142 -8.43 -6.64 -0.76
N HIS A 143 -9.61 -7.25 -0.92
CA HIS A 143 -9.75 -8.72 -0.94
C HIS A 143 -9.00 -9.34 -2.11
N VAL A 144 -9.13 -8.76 -3.31
CA VAL A 144 -8.38 -9.24 -4.49
C VAL A 144 -6.88 -9.11 -4.28
N ALA A 145 -6.42 -8.03 -3.64
CA ALA A 145 -5.01 -7.85 -3.31
C ALA A 145 -4.49 -8.90 -2.33
N GLN A 146 -5.29 -9.25 -1.31
CA GLN A 146 -4.96 -10.33 -0.38
C GLN A 146 -4.81 -11.66 -1.12
N VAL A 147 -5.80 -12.03 -1.94
CA VAL A 147 -5.75 -13.28 -2.72
C VAL A 147 -4.56 -13.29 -3.67
N ALA A 148 -4.30 -12.19 -4.39
CA ALA A 148 -3.15 -12.09 -5.29
C ALA A 148 -1.81 -12.24 -4.53
N GLN A 149 -1.72 -11.74 -3.31
CA GLN A 149 -0.55 -11.89 -2.47
C GLN A 149 -0.32 -13.36 -2.06
N GLU A 150 -1.38 -14.09 -1.74
CA GLU A 150 -1.29 -15.53 -1.43
C GLU A 150 -0.71 -16.33 -2.61
N TYR A 151 -1.16 -16.06 -3.84
CA TYR A 151 -0.62 -16.72 -5.04
C TYR A 151 0.86 -16.39 -5.28
N ARG A 152 1.29 -15.14 -5.04
CA ARG A 152 2.71 -14.76 -5.12
C ARG A 152 3.56 -15.51 -4.10
N GLN A 153 3.08 -15.60 -2.86
CA GLN A 153 3.79 -16.31 -1.80
C GLN A 153 3.83 -17.82 -2.05
N GLN A 154 2.77 -18.42 -2.57
CA GLN A 154 2.75 -19.83 -2.95
C GLN A 154 3.75 -20.12 -4.08
N GLY A 155 3.79 -19.29 -5.13
CA GLY A 155 4.79 -19.40 -6.20
C GLY A 155 6.23 -19.30 -5.68
N ALA A 156 6.50 -18.39 -4.73
CA ALA A 156 7.81 -18.27 -4.10
C ALA A 156 8.18 -19.49 -3.24
N ARG A 157 7.21 -20.08 -2.52
CA ARG A 157 7.43 -21.28 -1.70
C ARG A 157 7.67 -22.53 -2.54
N THR A 158 6.93 -22.71 -3.63
CA THR A 158 7.13 -23.84 -4.56
C THR A 158 8.46 -23.72 -5.32
N ALA A 159 8.91 -22.50 -5.62
CA ALA A 159 10.24 -22.28 -6.19
C ALA A 159 11.39 -22.53 -5.18
N ALA A 160 11.14 -22.37 -3.88
CA ALA A 160 12.13 -22.57 -2.82
C ALA A 160 12.23 -24.04 -2.33
N ASN A 161 11.20 -24.87 -2.54
CA ASN A 161 11.18 -26.30 -2.19
C ASN A 161 10.72 -27.13 -3.40
N PRO A 162 11.62 -27.52 -4.32
CA PRO A 162 11.27 -28.48 -5.35
C PRO A 162 10.97 -29.85 -4.70
N PRO A 163 9.96 -30.61 -5.18
CA PRO A 163 9.65 -31.92 -4.63
C PRO A 163 10.78 -32.90 -4.97
N HIS A 164 11.39 -33.48 -3.93
CA HIS A 164 12.22 -34.68 -4.06
C HIS A 164 11.32 -35.84 -4.50
N SER A 165 11.35 -36.19 -5.80
CA SER A 165 10.85 -37.49 -6.26
C SER A 165 12.02 -38.38 -6.64
N SER A 166 12.29 -39.37 -5.78
CA SER A 166 13.07 -40.55 -6.08
C SER A 166 12.40 -41.34 -7.21
N GLY A 167 13.05 -41.39 -8.37
CA GLY A 167 12.58 -42.14 -9.53
C GLY A 167 13.71 -42.35 -10.53
N SER A 168 14.41 -43.48 -10.38
CA SER A 168 15.38 -43.99 -11.34
C SER A 168 14.69 -44.33 -12.66
N HIS A 169 15.10 -43.71 -13.77
CA HIS A 169 15.15 -44.34 -15.09
C HIS A 169 16.16 -43.62 -15.99
N SER A 170 17.03 -44.41 -16.61
CA SER A 170 18.13 -43.96 -17.47
C SER A 170 17.76 -44.02 -18.96
N ARG A 171 18.47 -43.17 -19.73
CA ARG A 171 18.73 -43.13 -21.20
C ARG A 171 17.71 -42.34 -22.05
N THR A 172 18.08 -41.51 -23.02
CA THR A 172 19.38 -41.07 -23.61
C THR A 172 19.12 -39.86 -24.51
N ASP A 173 20.12 -38.98 -24.60
CA ASP A 173 20.52 -38.08 -25.68
C ASP A 173 19.51 -37.19 -26.42
N GLY A 174 19.69 -35.88 -26.20
CA GLY A 174 19.18 -34.77 -26.99
C GLY A 174 19.99 -33.52 -26.64
N SER A 175 21.13 -33.37 -27.31
CA SER A 175 22.19 -32.39 -27.12
C SER A 175 21.76 -30.98 -26.69
N SER A 176 22.26 -30.53 -25.53
CA SER A 176 22.65 -29.14 -25.25
C SER A 176 23.72 -29.16 -24.13
N PRO A 177 24.80 -28.36 -24.21
CA PRO A 177 25.92 -28.48 -23.27
C PRO A 177 25.55 -28.01 -21.85
N PRO A 178 26.24 -28.51 -20.81
CA PRO A 178 25.99 -28.13 -19.42
C PRO A 178 26.76 -26.85 -19.10
N GLU A 179 26.08 -25.73 -18.91
CA GLU A 179 26.68 -24.53 -18.30
C GLU A 179 26.21 -24.47 -16.85
N ALA A 180 26.91 -25.15 -15.94
CA ALA A 180 28.03 -24.60 -15.19
C ALA A 180 27.66 -23.28 -14.50
N GLN A 181 27.51 -23.34 -13.18
CA GLN A 181 27.57 -22.18 -12.28
C GLN A 181 28.89 -21.44 -12.53
N THR A 182 28.88 -20.48 -13.45
CA THR A 182 30.04 -19.64 -13.70
C THR A 182 29.89 -18.33 -12.95
N ASN A 183 30.91 -18.11 -12.14
CA ASN A 183 31.32 -16.92 -11.43
C ASN A 183 31.49 -15.72 -12.38
N TYR A 184 30.41 -15.24 -13.01
CA TYR A 184 30.47 -14.11 -13.93
C TYR A 184 30.21 -12.79 -13.21
N LYS A 185 31.12 -11.82 -13.34
CA LYS A 185 30.99 -10.50 -12.70
C LYS A 185 30.02 -9.62 -13.49
N SER A 186 28.82 -9.36 -12.95
CA SER A 186 27.82 -8.47 -13.56
C SER A 186 27.35 -7.38 -12.59
N CYS A 187 26.90 -6.24 -13.08
CA CYS A 187 26.23 -5.24 -12.24
C CYS A 187 25.01 -5.87 -11.53
N TRP A 188 24.29 -6.80 -12.16
CA TRP A 188 23.10 -7.47 -11.62
C TRP A 188 23.36 -8.33 -10.38
N ASN A 189 24.53 -8.95 -10.29
CA ASN A 189 24.94 -9.78 -9.16
C ASN A 189 25.99 -9.11 -8.27
N CYS A 190 26.19 -7.80 -8.42
CA CYS A 190 27.04 -6.98 -7.56
C CYS A 190 26.32 -6.62 -6.24
N SER A 191 27.08 -6.48 -5.15
CA SER A 191 26.58 -6.02 -3.85
C SER A 191 26.23 -4.53 -3.84
N HIS A 192 26.81 -3.75 -4.76
CA HIS A 192 26.55 -2.31 -4.93
C HIS A 192 25.39 -2.00 -5.88
N CYS A 193 24.74 -3.03 -6.44
CA CYS A 193 23.51 -2.87 -7.19
C CYS A 193 22.39 -2.40 -6.27
N SER A 194 21.79 -1.25 -6.56
CA SER A 194 20.57 -0.83 -5.90
C SER A 194 19.39 -1.68 -6.34
N LEU A 195 18.51 -1.97 -5.38
CA LEU A 195 17.21 -2.62 -5.63
C LEU A 195 16.13 -1.57 -5.92
N GLU A 196 16.47 -0.29 -5.90
CA GLU A 196 15.53 0.78 -6.23
C GLU A 196 15.28 0.83 -7.73
N GLN A 197 13.99 0.84 -8.06
CA GLN A 197 13.51 0.88 -9.43
C GLN A 197 13.64 2.32 -9.95
N LEU A 198 14.62 2.57 -10.81
CA LEU A 198 14.74 3.84 -11.52
C LEU A 198 13.67 3.97 -12.61
N ASP A 199 13.28 5.20 -12.92
CA ASP A 199 12.22 5.49 -13.88
C ASP A 199 12.61 5.13 -15.32
N ASP A 200 13.90 5.12 -15.67
CA ASP A 200 14.39 4.77 -17.00
C ASP A 200 14.93 3.32 -17.02
N PRO A 201 14.35 2.40 -17.83
CA PRO A 201 14.79 1.00 -17.95
C PRO A 201 16.21 0.84 -18.54
N GLN A 202 16.79 1.89 -19.13
CA GLN A 202 18.18 1.91 -19.61
C GLN A 202 19.16 2.46 -18.57
N THR A 203 18.64 2.89 -17.41
CA THR A 203 19.44 3.39 -16.30
C THR A 203 19.49 2.41 -15.15
N PHE A 204 20.64 2.35 -14.51
CA PHE A 204 20.90 1.46 -13.40
C PHE A 204 21.64 2.22 -12.30
N TYR A 205 21.10 2.19 -11.08
CA TYR A 205 21.77 2.86 -9.97
C TYR A 205 22.80 1.93 -9.30
N CYS A 206 24.05 2.34 -9.36
CA CYS A 206 25.13 1.76 -8.58
C CYS A 206 25.37 2.61 -7.33
N ASN A 207 25.33 2.00 -6.14
CA ASN A 207 25.56 2.66 -4.86
C ASN A 207 26.99 3.22 -4.67
N GLN A 208 27.88 3.03 -5.64
CA GLN A 208 29.24 3.59 -5.66
C GLN A 208 29.45 4.61 -6.78
N PHE A 209 28.84 4.40 -7.94
CA PHE A 209 29.07 5.22 -9.14
C PHE A 209 27.85 6.04 -9.57
N GLY A 210 26.74 5.98 -8.82
CA GLY A 210 25.49 6.68 -9.15
C GLY A 210 24.75 6.05 -10.33
N VAL A 211 24.04 6.88 -11.11
CA VAL A 211 23.24 6.43 -12.25
C VAL A 211 24.16 6.06 -13.42
N LEU A 212 24.12 4.79 -13.82
CA LEU A 212 24.83 4.26 -14.98
C LEU A 212 23.85 4.06 -16.13
N ASN A 213 24.29 4.36 -17.36
CA ASN A 213 23.50 4.15 -18.57
C ASN A 213 24.01 2.91 -19.34
N PHE A 214 23.09 2.04 -19.74
CA PHE A 214 23.37 0.77 -20.41
C PHE A 214 23.16 0.78 -21.94
N ILE A 215 23.00 1.95 -22.55
CA ILE A 215 22.88 2.10 -24.01
C ILE A 215 24.18 1.69 -24.73
N GLU A 216 25.36 2.06 -24.18
CA GLU A 216 26.65 1.80 -24.82
C GLU A 216 27.37 0.55 -24.31
N LYS A 217 27.12 0.17 -23.04
CA LYS A 217 27.71 -1.00 -22.37
C LYS A 217 26.71 -1.58 -21.38
N ASP A 218 26.37 -2.85 -21.56
CA ASP A 218 25.40 -3.53 -20.70
C ASP A 218 25.97 -3.85 -19.29
N GLY A 219 25.07 -4.25 -18.38
CA GLY A 219 25.43 -4.56 -17.00
C GLY A 219 26.40 -5.73 -16.84
N ASN A 220 26.50 -6.65 -17.81
CA ASN A 220 27.45 -7.76 -17.77
C ASN A 220 28.86 -7.25 -18.11
N GLN A 221 28.98 -6.48 -19.19
CA GLN A 221 30.24 -5.87 -19.62
C GLN A 221 30.81 -4.92 -18.56
N ARG A 222 29.96 -4.04 -17.99
CA ARG A 222 30.38 -3.13 -16.92
C ARG A 222 30.76 -3.84 -15.63
N GLY A 223 30.09 -4.94 -15.28
CA GLY A 223 30.45 -5.73 -14.11
C GLY A 223 31.80 -6.43 -14.26
N ALA A 224 32.12 -6.90 -15.47
CA ALA A 224 33.37 -7.56 -15.79
C ALA A 224 34.57 -6.58 -15.75
N GLU A 225 34.37 -5.33 -16.19
CA GLU A 225 35.38 -4.26 -16.21
C GLU A 225 35.50 -3.48 -14.88
N CYS A 226 34.63 -3.75 -13.89
CA CYS A 226 34.56 -2.95 -12.66
C CYS A 226 35.51 -3.47 -11.57
N GLU A 227 36.47 -2.63 -11.18
CA GLU A 227 37.45 -2.92 -10.12
C GLU A 227 36.82 -2.99 -8.72
N LEU A 228 35.69 -2.30 -8.50
CA LEU A 228 34.93 -2.30 -7.23
C LEU A 228 33.83 -3.36 -7.19
N TRP A 229 33.81 -4.30 -8.14
CA TRP A 229 32.78 -5.33 -8.18
C TRP A 229 32.93 -6.31 -7.01
N VAL A 230 31.82 -6.55 -6.29
CA VAL A 230 31.77 -7.48 -5.15
C VAL A 230 30.54 -8.37 -5.29
N ALA A 231 30.70 -9.69 -5.21
CA ALA A 231 29.59 -10.63 -5.37
C ALA A 231 28.53 -10.45 -4.27
N ARG A 232 27.27 -10.34 -4.67
CA ARG A 232 26.12 -10.11 -3.78
C ARG A 232 25.94 -11.19 -2.70
N TRP A 233 26.41 -12.40 -2.96
CA TRP A 233 26.31 -13.59 -2.10
C TRP A 233 27.66 -14.15 -1.67
N ALA A 234 28.75 -13.37 -1.73
CA ALA A 234 30.03 -13.80 -1.16
C ALA A 234 29.88 -14.06 0.35
N LYS A 235 30.20 -15.26 0.79
CA LYS A 235 30.17 -15.69 2.20
C LYS A 235 31.45 -15.28 2.94
N SER A 236 31.84 -14.00 2.92
CA SER A 236 32.95 -13.53 3.76
C SER A 236 32.49 -12.47 4.76
N ASP A 237 32.77 -12.75 6.03
CA ASP A 237 32.37 -12.04 7.25
C ASP A 237 32.65 -10.52 7.21
N GLU A 238 33.67 -10.10 6.45
CA GLU A 238 34.10 -8.71 6.28
C GLU A 238 33.04 -7.83 5.57
N THR A 239 32.32 -8.39 4.58
CA THR A 239 31.34 -7.64 3.77
C THR A 239 29.96 -7.54 4.43
N GLN A 240 29.69 -8.40 5.41
CA GLN A 240 28.46 -8.34 6.20
C GLN A 240 28.51 -7.16 7.19
N ARG A 241 29.69 -6.88 7.77
CA ARG A 241 29.92 -5.72 8.65
C ARG A 241 29.72 -4.38 7.94
N THR A 242 30.22 -4.23 6.71
CA THR A 242 30.04 -3.00 5.91
C THR A 242 28.60 -2.84 5.38
N ARG A 243 27.85 -3.94 5.17
CA ARG A 243 26.42 -3.93 4.84
C ARG A 243 25.53 -3.46 6.00
N ILE A 244 25.92 -3.76 7.23
CA ILE A 244 25.16 -3.37 8.44
C ILE A 244 25.34 -1.86 8.71
N LEU A 245 26.55 -1.32 8.51
CA LEU A 245 26.86 0.11 8.72
C LEU A 245 26.14 1.06 7.75
N LYS A 246 25.76 0.64 6.54
CA LYS A 246 25.01 1.47 5.57
C LYS A 246 23.48 1.45 5.76
N ARG A 247 22.95 0.73 6.75
CA ARG A 247 21.50 0.59 7.02
C ARG A 247 20.97 1.52 8.12
N GLU A 248 21.76 2.46 8.63
CA GLU A 248 21.42 3.24 9.83
C GLU A 248 20.57 4.50 9.57
N THR A 249 19.76 4.55 8.51
CA THR A 249 18.74 5.60 8.35
C THR A 249 17.39 5.01 7.98
N PHE A 250 16.33 5.55 8.58
CA PHE A 250 14.93 5.17 8.30
C PHE A 250 14.09 6.43 8.13
N THR A 251 12.98 6.34 7.40
CA THR A 251 12.08 7.48 7.16
C THR A 251 11.00 7.54 8.24
N LEU A 252 10.88 8.68 8.92
CA LEU A 252 9.79 9.00 9.84
C LEU A 252 8.91 10.10 9.22
N THR A 253 7.60 9.85 9.07
CA THR A 253 6.65 10.84 8.55
C THR A 253 5.85 11.44 9.70
N LEU A 254 5.97 12.76 9.90
CA LEU A 254 5.25 13.52 10.94
C LEU A 254 4.28 14.51 10.30
N GLN A 255 3.06 14.59 10.82
CA GLN A 255 2.10 15.65 10.48
C GLN A 255 2.17 16.73 11.56
N LEU A 256 2.86 17.83 11.26
CA LEU A 256 3.04 18.95 12.18
C LEU A 256 2.11 20.11 11.80
N PRO A 257 1.62 20.89 12.78
CA PRO A 257 0.87 22.12 12.50
C PRO A 257 1.62 23.08 11.58
N THR A 258 0.91 23.66 10.61
CA THR A 258 1.49 24.50 9.55
C THR A 258 2.22 25.75 10.06
N HIS A 259 1.83 26.27 11.22
CA HIS A 259 2.47 27.44 11.83
C HIS A 259 3.89 27.16 12.35
N LEU A 260 4.28 25.89 12.55
CA LEU A 260 5.63 25.51 12.99
C LEU A 260 6.65 25.48 11.85
N GLN A 261 6.20 25.42 10.60
CA GLN A 261 7.07 25.34 9.43
C GLN A 261 8.04 26.53 9.28
N PRO A 262 7.61 27.81 9.39
CA PRO A 262 8.54 28.93 9.33
C PRO A 262 9.50 28.96 10.52
N LEU A 263 8.99 28.69 11.73
CA LEU A 263 9.79 28.67 12.96
C LEU A 263 10.92 27.63 12.87
N LEU A 264 10.61 26.42 12.42
CA LEU A 264 11.59 25.35 12.27
C LEU A 264 12.71 25.71 11.28
N ARG A 265 12.36 26.35 10.16
CA ARG A 265 13.34 26.80 9.16
C ARG A 265 14.24 27.89 9.70
N ASP A 266 13.67 28.85 10.42
CA ASP A 266 14.43 29.98 10.97
C ASP A 266 15.38 29.51 12.07
N THR A 267 14.94 28.59 12.94
CA THR A 267 15.80 27.99 13.98
C THR A 267 16.91 27.13 13.37
N ALA A 268 16.59 26.26 12.40
CA ALA A 268 17.61 25.46 11.71
C ALA A 268 18.65 26.35 11.03
N LYS A 269 18.22 27.43 10.39
CA LYS A 269 19.11 28.39 9.73
C LYS A 269 19.99 29.15 10.71
N ALA A 270 19.47 29.53 11.89
CA ALA A 270 20.25 30.17 12.94
C ALA A 270 21.39 29.26 13.46
N GLU A 271 21.19 27.94 13.42
CA GLU A 271 22.18 26.92 13.78
C GLU A 271 23.02 26.43 12.58
N GLY A 272 22.83 26.99 11.38
CA GLY A 272 23.58 26.63 10.18
C GLY A 272 23.22 25.26 9.58
N LEU A 273 22.06 24.71 9.95
CA LEU A 273 21.58 23.39 9.54
C LEU A 273 20.39 23.49 8.58
N VAL A 274 20.17 22.41 7.80
CA VAL A 274 18.93 22.23 7.05
C VAL A 274 17.85 21.73 8.01
N ALA A 275 16.59 22.09 7.77
CA ALA A 275 15.44 21.71 8.60
C ALA A 275 15.38 20.22 8.97
N VAL A 276 15.79 19.33 8.06
CA VAL A 276 15.79 17.87 8.28
C VAL A 276 16.91 17.46 9.24
N ASP A 277 18.12 17.99 9.06
CA ASP A 277 19.28 17.69 9.91
C ASP A 277 19.10 18.26 11.32
N TRP A 278 18.53 19.47 11.41
CA TRP A 278 18.14 20.08 12.68
C TRP A 278 17.10 19.23 13.41
N ALA A 279 16.05 18.76 12.72
CA ALA A 279 15.04 17.89 13.31
C ALA A 279 15.63 16.55 13.78
N ALA A 280 16.58 15.97 13.04
CA ALA A 280 17.30 14.77 13.45
C ALA A 280 18.10 14.99 14.74
N GLN A 281 18.86 16.10 14.83
CA GLN A 281 19.60 16.44 16.06
C GLN A 281 18.69 16.64 17.27
N VAL A 282 17.55 17.31 17.10
CA VAL A 282 16.58 17.50 18.18
C VAL A 282 16.04 16.16 18.68
N LEU A 283 15.72 15.24 17.77
CA LEU A 283 15.27 13.89 18.13
C LEU A 283 16.36 13.09 18.84
N GLU A 284 17.61 13.15 18.36
CA GLU A 284 18.76 12.48 19.00
C GLU A 284 19.02 13.02 20.40
N ALA A 285 18.97 14.33 20.60
CA ALA A 285 19.13 14.98 21.89
C ALA A 285 18.00 14.58 22.86
N ALA A 286 16.75 14.57 22.40
CA ALA A 286 15.59 14.17 23.20
C ALA A 286 15.66 12.68 23.62
N ILE A 287 16.07 11.79 22.70
CA ILE A 287 16.24 10.36 22.99
C ILE A 287 17.39 10.13 23.97
N SER A 288 18.50 10.87 23.81
CA SER A 288 19.67 10.77 24.69
C SER A 288 19.36 11.25 26.11
N ALA A 289 18.58 12.33 26.25
CA ALA A 289 18.10 12.81 27.54
C ALA A 289 17.15 11.82 28.24
N ASN A 290 16.35 11.06 27.48
CA ASN A 290 15.46 10.02 28.02
C ASN A 290 16.20 8.73 28.42
N ARG A 291 17.36 8.43 27.83
CA ARG A 291 18.17 7.24 28.19
C ARG A 291 19.01 7.43 29.45
N SER A 292 19.22 8.67 29.91
CA SER A 292 19.91 8.97 31.18
C SER A 292 19.04 8.80 32.43
N VAL A 293 17.78 8.35 32.30
CA VAL A 293 16.95 7.95 33.44
C VAL A 293 16.92 6.42 33.52
N PRO A 294 17.51 5.78 34.54
CA PRO A 294 17.43 4.33 34.71
C PRO A 294 15.99 3.89 34.95
N SER A 295 15.64 2.77 34.33
CA SER A 295 14.44 1.98 34.58
C SER A 295 14.44 1.42 36.01
N GLU A 296 14.02 2.22 36.99
CA GLU A 296 13.44 1.75 38.26
C GLU A 296 12.24 2.63 38.62
N ALA A 297 11.07 2.28 38.07
CA ALA A 297 9.75 2.56 38.65
C ALA A 297 8.67 1.84 37.83
N ILE A 298 8.66 0.50 37.89
CA ILE A 298 7.43 -0.28 37.68
C ILE A 298 7.08 -0.89 39.04
N LEU A 299 6.51 -0.04 39.90
CA LEU A 299 5.57 -0.25 41.01
C LEU A 299 5.17 1.21 41.31
N ASP A 300 3.96 1.72 41.17
CA ASP A 300 2.64 1.21 41.50
C ASP A 300 1.65 2.28 41.02
N VAL A 301 0.81 1.98 40.03
CA VAL A 301 -0.47 2.70 39.84
C VAL A 301 -1.45 1.74 39.19
N SER A 302 -1.92 0.77 39.98
CA SER A 302 -3.20 0.11 39.73
C SER A 302 -4.20 0.50 40.81
N GLU A 303 -4.47 1.78 41.01
CA GLU A 303 -5.59 2.22 41.85
C GLU A 303 -6.05 3.66 41.56
N ALA A 304 -6.61 3.90 40.37
CA ALA A 304 -7.35 5.14 40.11
C ALA A 304 -8.36 4.98 38.94
N ALA A 305 -9.23 3.96 39.00
CA ALA A 305 -10.47 3.95 38.21
C ALA A 305 -11.37 2.77 38.65
N ARG A 306 -11.98 2.87 39.83
CA ARG A 306 -13.21 2.14 40.21
C ARG A 306 -13.74 2.65 41.56
N ASN A 307 -14.44 3.78 41.53
CA ASN A 307 -15.72 3.97 42.24
C ASN A 307 -16.12 5.44 42.18
N GLU A 308 -16.84 5.81 41.12
CA GLU A 308 -17.97 6.71 41.31
C GLU A 308 -19.23 5.86 41.20
N GLY A 309 -20.03 5.86 42.25
CA GLY A 309 -21.31 5.17 42.33
C GLY A 309 -21.43 4.19 43.49
N ASN A 310 -21.80 4.66 44.67
CA ASN A 310 -23.12 4.34 45.24
C ASN A 310 -23.38 5.15 46.51
N ALA A 311 -24.64 5.55 46.67
CA ALA A 311 -25.20 6.29 47.78
C ALA A 311 -25.32 5.47 49.08
N ASP A 312 -25.63 6.22 50.14
CA ASP A 312 -26.46 5.87 51.31
C ASP A 312 -25.80 5.78 52.69
N SER A 313 -26.38 6.60 53.58
CA SER A 313 -26.57 6.44 55.03
C SER A 313 -25.61 7.18 55.99
N GLU A 314 -26.10 8.34 56.45
CA GLU A 314 -26.05 8.87 57.84
C GLU A 314 -26.38 7.80 58.91
N PRO A 315 -26.34 8.08 60.24
CA PRO A 315 -25.73 9.18 61.01
C PRO A 315 -24.96 8.67 62.26
N THR A 316 -24.31 9.56 63.04
CA THR A 316 -24.53 9.73 64.50
C THR A 316 -23.40 10.48 65.23
N GLN A 317 -23.82 11.62 65.80
CA GLN A 317 -23.57 12.16 67.14
C GLN A 317 -22.16 12.09 67.77
N GLY A 318 -21.75 13.28 68.26
CA GLY A 318 -21.39 13.39 69.69
C GLY A 318 -20.17 14.24 70.00
N HIS A 319 -20.43 15.39 70.64
CA HIS A 319 -19.58 16.06 71.65
C HIS A 319 -18.18 16.54 71.22
N SER A 320 -17.62 17.68 71.64
CA SER A 320 -17.97 18.87 72.41
C SER A 320 -16.60 19.46 72.73
N GLU A 321 -16.35 20.74 72.54
CA GLU A 321 -15.65 21.60 73.50
C GLU A 321 -15.46 22.98 72.88
N GLY A 322 -16.05 23.97 73.54
CA GLY A 322 -15.70 25.37 73.36
C GLY A 322 -14.97 25.86 74.60
N THR A 323 -14.17 26.90 74.43
CA THR A 323 -13.83 28.02 75.36
C THR A 323 -12.49 28.60 74.87
N ALA A 324 -12.36 29.86 74.46
CA ALA A 324 -12.62 31.17 75.09
C ALA A 324 -11.31 31.82 75.59
N ALA A 325 -11.35 33.16 75.61
CA ALA A 325 -10.40 34.15 76.15
C ALA A 325 -9.27 34.56 75.17
N ALA A 326 -8.99 35.85 74.95
CA ALA A 326 -9.55 37.12 75.41
C ALA A 326 -9.18 38.22 74.42
#